data_AF-A0A819XJQ5-F1
#
_entry.id   AF-A0A819XJQ5-F1
#
_cell.length_a   1.000
_cell.length_b   1.000
_cell.length_c   1.000
_cell.angle_alpha   90.00
_cell.angle_beta   90.00
_cell.angle_gamma   90.00
#
_symmetry.space_group_name_H-M   'P 1'
#
loop_
_entity.id
_entity.type
_entity.pdbx_description
1 polymer ?
#
loop_
_entity_poly.entity_id
_entity_poly.type
_entity_poly.pdbx_seq_one_letter_code
_entity_poly.pdbx_strand_id
1 'polypeptide(L)'
;MTSSSTWINQISELKNNSKIKSRTCKTYVKHPEKEICQCGRLKPSHSYTTLHHLDLNERTDINVKWNEGRDSSSVPINVYGIRPSNGPKFIRCDNRTKPLSLYNLILNDCKKQEPTLLISAYGGAKYFTLSERLEKDFVTGIIDLATRA
;
A
#
# COMPACT_ATOMS: atom_id res chain seq x y z
N MET A 1 16.67 -15.54 14.56
CA MET A 1 15.33 -15.21 15.10
C MET A 1 15.10 -13.70 15.36
N THR A 2 15.82 -12.78 14.70
CA THR A 2 15.89 -11.36 15.14
C THR A 2 15.35 -10.31 14.13
N SER A 3 14.76 -10.72 13.01
CA SER A 3 14.36 -9.78 11.93
C SER A 3 12.94 -9.20 12.05
N SER A 4 12.05 -9.78 12.86
CA SER A 4 10.64 -9.37 12.91
C SER A 4 10.41 -8.14 13.80
N SER A 5 11.14 -8.04 14.91
CA SER A 5 11.06 -6.91 15.84
C SER A 5 11.56 -5.60 15.24
N THR A 6 12.52 -5.65 14.30
CA THR A 6 13.10 -4.44 13.71
C THR A 6 12.15 -3.71 12.76
N TRP A 7 11.38 -4.41 11.92
CA TRP A 7 10.46 -3.77 10.98
C TRP A 7 9.31 -3.03 11.68
N ILE A 8 8.66 -3.68 12.64
CA ILE A 8 7.55 -3.07 13.38
C ILE A 8 8.03 -1.85 14.17
N ASN A 9 9.22 -1.92 14.77
CA ASN A 9 9.82 -0.80 15.48
C ASN A 9 10.16 0.36 14.52
N GLN A 10 10.78 0.07 13.38
CA GLN A 10 11.07 1.07 12.34
C GLN A 10 9.82 1.81 11.88
N ILE A 11 8.73 1.09 11.58
CA ILE A 11 7.48 1.74 11.15
C ILE A 11 6.82 2.51 12.31
N SER A 12 6.96 2.04 13.55
CA SER A 12 6.45 2.73 14.73
C SER A 12 7.16 4.07 14.97
N GLU A 13 8.47 4.13 14.75
CA GLU A 13 9.24 5.39 14.77
C GLU A 13 8.79 6.34 13.65
N LEU A 14 8.57 5.80 12.44
CA LEU A 14 8.06 6.59 11.31
C LEU A 14 6.67 7.17 11.60
N LYS A 15 5.80 6.45 12.31
CA LYS A 15 4.44 6.92 12.62
C LYS A 15 4.41 8.31 13.27
N ASN A 16 5.43 8.65 14.05
CA ASN A 16 5.48 9.89 14.84
C ASN A 16 6.11 11.07 14.11
N ASN A 17 7.02 10.84 13.13
CA ASN A 17 7.85 11.90 12.55
C ASN A 17 8.03 11.81 11.01
N SER A 18 7.26 10.98 10.31
CA SER A 18 7.50 10.66 8.90
C SER A 18 6.72 11.50 7.89
N LYS A 19 7.34 11.67 6.72
CA LYS A 19 6.73 12.13 5.46
C LYS A 19 5.84 11.07 4.80
N ILE A 20 5.90 9.82 5.27
CA ILE A 20 5.07 8.70 4.86
C ILE A 20 3.84 8.66 5.75
N LYS A 21 2.67 8.69 5.11
CA LYS A 21 1.36 8.66 5.78
C LYS A 21 0.49 7.57 5.15
N SER A 22 -0.64 7.25 5.78
CA SER A 22 -1.71 6.48 5.14
C SER A 22 -2.85 7.43 4.76
N ARG A 23 -3.76 7.00 3.88
CA ARG A 23 -4.97 7.75 3.54
C ARG A 23 -6.22 7.00 4.02
N THR A 24 -7.16 7.73 4.61
CA THR A 24 -8.45 7.18 5.03
C THR A 24 -9.61 8.03 4.55
N CYS A 25 -10.73 7.39 4.27
CA CYS A 25 -12.00 8.07 4.00
C CYS A 25 -12.53 8.67 5.31
N LYS A 26 -12.95 9.93 5.29
CA LYS A 26 -13.51 10.66 6.45
C LYS A 26 -14.97 11.06 6.26
N THR A 27 -15.55 10.79 5.10
CA THR A 27 -16.93 11.15 4.76
C THR A 27 -17.59 9.95 4.11
N TYR A 28 -18.74 9.54 4.66
CA TYR A 28 -19.54 8.49 4.07
C TYR A 28 -20.38 9.09 2.94
N VAL A 29 -20.03 8.76 1.70
CA VAL A 29 -20.78 9.15 0.50
C VAL A 29 -21.47 7.89 -0.01
N LYS A 30 -22.81 7.81 0.12
CA LYS A 30 -23.56 6.60 -0.22
C LYS A 30 -23.36 6.21 -1.69
N HIS A 31 -23.06 4.95 -1.95
CA HIS A 31 -23.04 4.42 -3.31
C HIS A 31 -24.47 4.30 -3.84
N PRO A 32 -24.76 4.71 -5.09
CA PRO A 32 -26.13 4.73 -5.62
C PRO A 32 -26.85 3.38 -5.56
N GLU A 33 -26.12 2.29 -5.81
CA GLU A 33 -26.67 0.94 -5.97
C GLU A 33 -26.31 -0.04 -4.84
N LYS A 34 -25.45 0.36 -3.90
CA LYS A 34 -24.86 -0.56 -2.92
C LYS A 34 -24.86 0.07 -1.54
N GLU A 35 -25.06 -0.73 -0.51
CA GLU A 35 -24.96 -0.29 0.90
C GLU A 35 -23.49 -0.18 1.37
N ILE A 36 -22.69 0.54 0.58
CA ILE A 36 -21.30 0.88 0.84
C ILE A 36 -21.07 2.36 0.51
N CYS A 37 -19.94 2.90 0.98
CA CYS A 37 -19.47 4.19 0.51
C CYS A 37 -18.93 4.07 -0.92
N GLN A 38 -18.99 5.15 -1.69
CA GLN A 38 -18.36 5.25 -3.01
C GLN A 38 -16.83 5.05 -2.97
N CYS A 39 -16.18 5.15 -1.80
CA CYS A 39 -14.78 4.76 -1.64
C CYS A 39 -14.55 3.23 -1.61
N GLY A 40 -15.62 2.42 -1.66
CA GLY A 40 -15.61 0.96 -1.67
C GLY A 40 -15.66 0.31 -0.28
N ARG A 41 -15.68 1.08 0.81
CA ARG A 41 -15.73 0.55 2.18
C ARG A 41 -17.14 0.53 2.76
N LEU A 42 -17.41 -0.39 3.67
CA LEU A 42 -18.63 -0.40 4.49
C LEU A 42 -18.65 0.81 5.45
N LYS A 43 -19.84 1.34 5.78
CA LYS A 43 -20.01 2.42 6.76
C LYS A 43 -19.26 2.17 8.09
N PRO A 44 -19.39 1.00 8.76
CA PRO A 44 -18.63 0.72 9.99
C PRO A 44 -17.11 0.65 9.78
N SER A 45 -16.63 0.37 8.56
CA SER A 45 -15.20 0.36 8.22
C SER A 45 -14.61 1.75 7.98
N HIS A 46 -15.41 2.81 8.14
CA HIS A 46 -14.98 4.20 8.13
C HIS A 46 -14.64 4.68 9.55
N SER A 47 -13.65 4.08 10.20
CA SER A 47 -13.06 4.66 11.41
C SER A 47 -11.80 3.88 11.74
N TYR A 48 -10.65 4.43 11.36
CA TYR A 48 -9.36 3.97 11.91
C TYR A 48 -8.66 5.08 12.70
N THR A 49 -9.28 6.25 12.83
CA THR A 49 -8.87 7.26 13.80
C THR A 49 -9.53 6.91 15.12
N THR A 50 -8.74 6.37 16.02
CA THR A 50 -9.01 5.85 17.37
C THR A 50 -9.72 6.80 18.35
N LEU A 51 -10.42 7.84 17.90
CA LEU A 51 -11.07 8.79 18.81
C LEU A 51 -12.49 9.23 18.47
N HIS A 52 -13.03 9.05 17.26
CA HIS A 52 -14.41 9.45 17.00
C HIS A 52 -15.10 8.52 16.02
N HIS A 53 -15.81 7.52 16.54
CA HIS A 53 -16.99 6.94 15.86
C HIS A 53 -18.15 7.96 15.74
N LEU A 54 -17.97 9.18 16.26
CA LEU A 54 -19.04 10.12 16.52
C LEU A 54 -19.34 11.13 15.41
N ASP A 55 -18.43 11.39 14.45
CA ASP A 55 -18.65 12.46 13.46
C ASP A 55 -18.21 12.08 12.04
N LEU A 56 -18.68 10.95 11.52
CA LEU A 56 -18.62 10.75 10.06
C LEU A 56 -19.62 11.68 9.41
N ASN A 57 -19.11 12.65 8.64
CA ASN A 57 -19.96 13.42 7.74
C ASN A 57 -20.63 12.45 6.76
N GLU A 58 -21.96 12.34 6.84
CA GLU A 58 -22.76 11.50 5.96
C GLU A 58 -23.37 12.35 4.84
N ARG A 59 -23.21 11.88 3.61
CA ARG A 59 -23.83 12.45 2.42
C ARG A 59 -24.61 11.35 1.71
N THR A 60 -25.92 11.50 1.74
CA THR A 60 -26.89 10.60 1.09
C THR A 60 -27.42 11.16 -0.22
N ASP A 61 -27.07 12.42 -0.56
CA ASP A 61 -27.41 13.01 -1.85
C ASP A 61 -26.72 12.24 -2.99
N ILE A 62 -27.54 11.62 -3.83
CA ILE A 62 -27.13 10.79 -4.95
C ILE A 62 -26.33 11.57 -6.01
N ASN A 63 -26.48 12.91 -6.04
CA ASN A 63 -25.77 13.76 -6.98
C ASN A 63 -24.33 14.09 -6.55
N VAL A 64 -23.99 13.84 -5.29
CA VAL A 64 -22.65 14.13 -4.76
C VAL A 64 -21.74 12.93 -4.99
N LYS A 65 -20.80 13.07 -5.92
CA LYS A 65 -19.73 12.07 -6.14
C LYS A 65 -18.63 12.23 -5.12
N TRP A 66 -18.11 11.10 -4.62
CA TRP A 66 -16.96 11.04 -3.74
C TRP A 66 -15.73 11.62 -4.44
N ASN A 67 -15.00 12.47 -3.72
CA ASN A 67 -13.80 13.12 -4.19
C ASN A 67 -12.68 12.91 -3.17
N GLU A 68 -11.55 12.38 -3.61
CA GLU A 68 -10.43 12.09 -2.73
C GLU A 68 -9.94 13.32 -1.93
N GLY A 69 -9.80 14.47 -2.58
CA GLY A 69 -9.31 15.69 -1.92
C GLY A 69 -10.23 16.20 -0.82
N ARG A 70 -11.54 16.00 -0.97
CA ARG A 70 -12.56 16.47 -0.03
C ARG A 70 -12.92 15.42 1.03
N ASP A 71 -13.13 14.19 0.62
CA ASP A 71 -13.79 13.12 1.40
C ASP A 71 -12.78 12.13 2.01
N SER A 72 -11.48 12.33 1.78
CA SER A 72 -10.41 11.58 2.43
C SER A 72 -9.40 12.50 3.13
N SER A 73 -8.62 11.95 4.04
CA SER A 73 -7.53 12.65 4.73
C SER A 73 -6.30 11.78 4.86
N SER A 74 -5.15 12.45 4.91
CA SER A 74 -3.89 11.83 5.27
C SER A 74 -3.82 11.65 6.79
N VAL A 75 -3.47 10.45 7.24
CA VAL A 75 -3.41 10.05 8.65
C VAL A 75 -2.06 9.38 8.93
N PRO A 76 -1.62 9.31 10.21
CA PRO A 76 -0.47 8.50 10.56
C PRO A 76 -0.60 7.07 10.01
N ILE A 77 0.54 6.42 9.74
CA ILE A 77 0.57 5.06 9.19
C ILE A 77 -0.27 4.13 10.07
N ASN A 78 -1.23 3.44 9.46
CA ASN A 78 -2.19 2.60 10.17
C ASN A 78 -2.33 1.17 9.63
N VAL A 79 -1.70 0.87 8.49
CA VAL A 79 -1.72 -0.47 7.89
C VAL A 79 -0.32 -0.82 7.43
N TYR A 80 0.31 -1.74 8.16
CA TYR A 80 1.64 -2.27 7.92
C TYR A 80 1.78 -3.61 8.62
N GLY A 81 2.78 -4.41 8.23
CA GLY A 81 3.05 -5.68 8.89
C GLY A 81 3.99 -6.58 8.10
N ILE A 82 4.00 -7.84 8.49
CA ILE A 82 4.74 -8.93 7.84
C ILE A 82 3.71 -10.01 7.56
N ARG A 83 3.63 -10.50 6.32
CA ARG A 83 2.71 -11.60 5.99
C ARG A 83 3.17 -12.89 6.72
N PRO A 84 2.25 -13.76 7.19
CA PRO A 84 2.62 -15.02 7.84
C PRO A 84 3.63 -15.87 7.06
N SER A 85 4.33 -16.75 7.77
CA SER A 85 5.34 -17.67 7.22
C SER A 85 6.55 -16.98 6.59
N ASN A 86 7.11 -15.97 7.27
CA ASN A 86 8.21 -15.13 6.75
C ASN A 86 7.89 -14.49 5.39
N GLY A 87 6.62 -14.13 5.16
CA GLY A 87 6.21 -13.47 3.95
C GLY A 87 6.70 -12.02 3.87
N PRO A 88 6.38 -11.29 2.78
CA PRO A 88 6.89 -9.95 2.57
C PRO A 88 6.42 -8.99 3.66
N LYS A 89 7.31 -8.04 3.97
CA LYS A 89 6.95 -6.83 4.71
C LYS A 89 6.04 -5.97 3.82
N PHE A 90 5.08 -5.29 4.43
CA PHE A 90 4.21 -4.38 3.72
C PHE A 90 3.91 -3.14 4.54
N ILE A 91 3.67 -2.03 3.84
CA ILE A 91 3.19 -0.76 4.36
C ILE A 91 2.22 -0.16 3.34
N ARG A 92 1.09 0.40 3.82
CA ARG A 92 0.14 1.12 2.98
C ARG A 92 0.38 2.62 3.06
N CYS A 93 0.85 3.19 1.95
CA CYS A 93 1.14 4.61 1.84
C CYS A 93 -0.02 5.39 1.23
N ASP A 94 -0.11 6.67 1.58
CA ASP A 94 -0.91 7.68 0.90
C ASP A 94 -0.40 7.81 -0.54
N ASN A 95 -1.29 7.88 -1.53
CA ASN A 95 -0.93 8.01 -2.94
C ASN A 95 -0.16 9.30 -3.25
N ARG A 96 -0.19 10.28 -2.35
CA ARG A 96 0.58 11.53 -2.45
C ARG A 96 1.96 11.45 -1.79
N THR A 97 2.35 10.30 -1.25
CA THR A 97 3.68 10.11 -0.66
C THR A 97 4.76 10.27 -1.74
N LYS A 98 5.73 11.16 -1.51
CA LYS A 98 6.83 11.36 -2.46
C LYS A 98 7.68 10.08 -2.56
N PRO A 99 8.04 9.59 -3.76
CA PRO A 99 8.87 8.39 -3.92
C PRO A 99 10.18 8.43 -3.13
N LEU A 100 10.83 9.59 -3.08
CA LEU A 100 12.05 9.81 -2.29
C LEU A 100 11.86 9.54 -0.78
N SER A 101 10.64 9.73 -0.26
CA SER A 101 10.35 9.39 1.15
C SER A 101 10.28 7.89 1.39
N LEU A 102 10.00 7.09 0.36
CA LEU A 102 10.01 5.62 0.41
C LEU A 102 11.40 5.05 0.12
N TYR A 103 12.25 5.78 -0.59
CA TYR A 103 13.59 5.32 -1.00
C TYR A 103 14.42 4.81 0.18
N ASN A 104 14.56 5.61 1.25
CA ASN A 104 15.33 5.21 2.43
C ASN A 104 14.73 3.99 3.14
N LEU A 105 13.40 3.82 3.09
CA LEU A 105 12.74 2.66 3.68
C LEU A 105 13.08 1.38 2.90
N ILE A 106 13.08 1.46 1.57
CA ILE A 106 13.45 0.35 0.68
C ILE A 106 14.93 0.00 0.85
N LEU A 107 15.83 1.00 0.86
CA LEU A 107 17.26 0.77 1.03
C LEU A 107 17.62 0.11 2.36
N ASN A 108 16.94 0.47 3.45
CA ASN A 108 17.18 -0.16 4.75
C ASN A 108 16.93 -1.68 4.70
N ASP A 109 15.96 -2.12 3.91
CA ASP A 109 15.70 -3.54 3.67
C ASP A 109 16.71 -4.18 2.71
N CYS A 110 17.26 -3.41 1.77
CA CYS A 110 18.39 -3.80 0.92
C CYS A 110 19.75 -3.76 1.62
N LYS A 111 19.81 -3.87 2.96
CA LYS A 111 21.04 -3.75 3.77
C LYS A 111 21.84 -2.46 3.49
N LYS A 112 21.14 -1.40 3.07
CA LYS A 112 21.71 -0.10 2.67
C LYS A 112 22.63 -0.14 1.45
N GLN A 113 22.60 -1.21 0.66
CA GLN A 113 23.25 -1.24 -0.64
C GLN A 113 22.28 -0.71 -1.69
N GLU A 114 22.73 0.28 -2.45
CA GLU A 114 21.97 0.79 -3.59
C GLU A 114 21.94 -0.26 -4.71
N PRO A 115 20.76 -0.63 -5.22
CA PRO A 115 20.66 -1.53 -6.36
C PRO A 115 21.37 -0.92 -7.58
N THR A 116 22.28 -1.67 -8.19
CA THR A 116 22.99 -1.28 -9.42
C THR A 116 22.11 -1.42 -10.66
N LEU A 117 21.04 -2.21 -10.56
CA LEU A 117 20.09 -2.50 -11.62
C LEU A 117 18.65 -2.46 -11.10
N LEU A 118 17.77 -1.77 -11.82
CA LEU A 118 16.33 -1.75 -11.56
C LEU A 118 15.59 -2.40 -12.73
N ILE A 119 14.91 -3.51 -12.47
CA ILE A 119 14.08 -4.22 -13.46
C ILE A 119 12.61 -3.92 -13.14
N SER A 120 11.85 -3.49 -14.16
CA SER A 120 10.41 -3.32 -14.05
C SER A 120 9.69 -4.19 -15.07
N ALA A 121 8.95 -5.18 -14.58
CA ALA A 121 8.15 -6.07 -15.40
C ALA A 121 6.68 -5.67 -15.31
N TYR A 122 6.05 -5.45 -16.46
CA TYR A 122 4.64 -5.10 -16.58
C TYR A 122 3.90 -6.18 -17.37
N GLY A 123 2.61 -6.35 -17.08
CA GLY A 123 1.76 -7.33 -17.75
C GLY A 123 0.28 -6.99 -17.61
N GLY A 124 -0.57 -7.82 -18.20
CA GLY A 124 -2.02 -7.69 -18.07
C GLY A 124 -2.56 -8.28 -16.76
N ALA A 125 -3.73 -7.82 -16.33
CA ALA A 125 -4.44 -8.39 -15.18
C ALA A 125 -5.15 -9.74 -15.50
N LYS A 126 -5.09 -10.18 -16.76
CA LYS A 126 -5.66 -11.46 -17.23
C LYS A 126 -4.56 -12.49 -17.36
N TYR A 127 -4.90 -13.75 -17.06
CA TYR A 127 -4.02 -14.87 -17.31
C TYR A 127 -3.64 -14.95 -18.79
N PHE A 128 -2.37 -15.18 -19.05
CA PHE A 128 -1.84 -15.50 -20.37
C PHE A 128 -0.93 -16.72 -20.22
N THR A 129 -0.80 -17.48 -21.29
CA THR A 129 0.08 -18.64 -21.36
C THR A 129 1.21 -18.36 -22.33
N LEU A 130 2.41 -18.81 -21.98
CA LEU A 130 3.56 -18.85 -22.87
C LEU A 130 3.76 -20.30 -23.33
N SER A 131 4.43 -20.48 -24.47
CA SER A 131 4.95 -21.81 -24.82
C SER A 131 6.01 -22.23 -23.78
N GLU A 132 6.07 -23.52 -23.44
CA GLU A 132 7.00 -24.05 -22.43
C GLU A 132 8.45 -23.61 -22.63
N ARG A 133 8.94 -23.62 -23.88
CA ARG A 133 10.30 -23.17 -24.22
C ARG A 133 10.52 -21.70 -23.87
N LEU A 134 9.59 -20.84 -24.26
CA LEU A 134 9.69 -19.39 -24.02
C LEU A 134 9.59 -19.06 -22.53
N GLU A 135 8.71 -19.73 -21.79
CA GLU A 135 8.61 -19.55 -20.33
C GLU A 135 9.92 -19.93 -19.64
N LYS A 136 10.49 -21.08 -20.00
CA LYS A 136 11.77 -21.55 -19.47
C LYS A 136 12.89 -20.56 -19.74
N ASP A 137 13.08 -20.18 -21.00
CA ASP A 137 14.17 -19.28 -21.40
C ASP A 137 14.01 -17.90 -20.73
N PHE A 138 12.78 -17.39 -20.61
CA PHE A 138 12.49 -16.12 -19.94
C PHE A 138 12.79 -16.18 -18.43
N VAL A 139 12.29 -17.20 -17.72
CA VAL A 139 12.50 -17.34 -16.27
C VAL A 139 13.98 -17.52 -15.95
N THR A 140 14.70 -18.36 -16.71
CA THR A 140 16.15 -18.53 -16.54
C THR A 140 16.89 -17.22 -16.73
N GLY A 141 16.59 -16.47 -17.80
CA GLY A 141 17.23 -15.18 -18.06
C GLY A 141 17.03 -14.15 -16.95
N ILE A 142 15.81 -14.06 -16.39
CA ILE A 142 15.52 -13.14 -15.27
C ILE A 142 16.26 -13.54 -14.00
N ILE A 143 16.33 -14.84 -13.67
CA ILE A 143 17.04 -15.33 -12.49
C ILE A 143 18.54 -15.09 -12.62
N ASP A 144 19.13 -15.42 -13.77
CA ASP A 144 20.55 -15.20 -14.04
C ASP A 144 20.91 -13.71 -13.90
N LEU A 145 20.08 -12.81 -14.46
CA LEU A 145 20.27 -11.38 -14.34
C LEU A 145 20.21 -10.90 -12.89
N ALA A 146 19.21 -11.36 -12.12
CA ALA A 146 19.00 -10.92 -10.74
C ALA A 146 20.02 -11.47 -9.73
N THR A 147 20.73 -12.54 -10.07
CA THR A 147 21.69 -13.21 -9.17
C THR A 147 23.15 -12.92 -9.48
N ARG A 148 23.46 -12.45 -10.70
CA ARG A 148 24.82 -12.12 -11.14
C ARG A 148 25.16 -10.62 -11.06
N ALA A 149 24.15 -9.76 -10.83
CA ALA A 149 24.28 -8.31 -10.76
C ALA A 149 24.72 -7.79 -9.38
#